data_AF-A0AAU4BUW4-F1
#
_entry.id   AF-A0AAU4BUW4-F1
#
_cell.length_a   1.000
_cell.length_b   1.000
_cell.length_c   1.000
_cell.angle_alpha   90.00
_cell.angle_beta   90.00
_cell.angle_gamma   90.00
#
_symmetry.space_group_name_H-M   'P 1'
#
loop_
_entity.id
_entity.type
_entity.pdbx_description
1 polymer ?
#
loop_
_entity_poly.entity_id
_entity_poly.type
_entity_poly.pdbx_seq_one_letter_code
_entity_poly.pdbx_strand_id
1 'polypeptide(L)'
;MVDLGKRGPQTIKAHQATVTLHADRVEIRRRGLGRVASDAHTVIPLAEIVQVQWKDPTLLVNGCVFMATAEDVKTVKALGTSKQKAIGGNPHTVLFTSYQRGRYADLRAALKAALPEVPAAPVG
;
A
#
# COMPACT_ATOMS: atom_id res chain seq x y z
N MET A 1 -4.41 23.17 5.69
CA MET A 1 -2.99 22.86 5.41
C MET A 1 -2.56 21.84 6.45
N VAL A 2 -2.44 20.56 6.09
CA VAL A 2 -2.16 19.51 7.08
C VAL A 2 -0.65 19.44 7.25
N ASP A 3 -0.18 19.85 8.43
CA ASP A 3 1.23 19.86 8.83
C ASP A 3 1.76 18.42 8.96
N LEU A 4 2.37 17.91 7.90
CA LEU A 4 3.04 16.60 7.90
C LEU A 4 4.41 16.63 8.61
N GLY A 5 4.90 17.81 9.01
CA GLY A 5 6.19 17.98 9.67
C GLY A 5 6.22 17.56 11.15
N LYS A 6 5.06 17.47 11.82
CA LYS A 6 4.99 17.17 13.28
C LYS A 6 4.46 15.79 13.66
N ARG A 7 3.99 14.96 12.74
CA ARG A 7 3.54 13.60 13.06
C ARG A 7 4.70 12.63 12.87
N GLY A 8 5.23 12.11 13.97
CA GLY A 8 6.18 10.99 13.95
C GLY A 8 5.64 9.81 13.12
N PRO A 9 6.51 8.83 12.77
CA PRO A 9 6.17 7.78 11.81
C PRO A 9 4.86 7.07 12.15
N GLN A 10 3.91 7.08 11.21
CA GLN A 10 2.58 6.52 11.42
C GLN A 10 2.60 5.02 11.09
N THR A 11 2.43 4.18 12.10
CA THR A 11 2.44 2.71 11.93
C THR A 11 1.02 2.16 11.85
N ILE A 12 0.72 1.42 10.78
CA ILE A 12 -0.58 0.83 10.49
C ILE A 12 -0.42 -0.69 10.29
N LYS A 13 -1.16 -1.48 11.06
CA LYS A 13 -1.15 -2.95 10.96
C LYS A 13 -2.12 -3.44 9.89
N ALA A 14 -1.59 -4.00 8.82
CA ALA A 14 -2.34 -4.61 7.72
C ALA A 14 -2.42 -6.15 7.87
N HIS A 15 -2.96 -6.86 6.88
CA HIS A 15 -3.02 -8.31 6.88
C HIS A 15 -1.64 -8.89 6.59
N GLN A 16 -1.05 -9.58 7.57
CA GLN A 16 0.31 -10.17 7.49
C GLN A 16 1.42 -9.16 7.16
N ALA A 17 1.16 -7.87 7.27
CA ALA A 17 2.12 -6.80 7.05
C ALA A 17 1.90 -5.66 8.05
N THR A 18 2.94 -4.88 8.30
CA THR A 18 2.90 -3.62 9.03
C THR A 18 3.47 -2.55 8.13
N VAL A 19 2.72 -1.48 7.91
CA VAL A 19 3.14 -0.33 7.12
C VAL A 19 3.53 0.77 8.08
N THR A 20 4.70 1.36 7.90
CA THR A 20 5.14 2.55 8.62
C THR A 20 5.36 3.65 7.61
N LEU A 21 4.58 4.73 7.74
CA LEU A 21 4.73 5.91 6.92
C LEU A 21 5.68 6.89 7.62
N HIS A 22 6.81 7.18 6.98
CA HIS A 22 7.75 8.22 7.36
C HIS A 22 7.52 9.48 6.51
N ALA A 23 8.21 10.57 6.84
CA ALA A 23 8.11 11.82 6.09
C ALA A 23 8.66 11.70 4.65
N ASP A 24 9.63 10.80 4.42
CA ASP A 24 10.32 10.62 3.14
C ASP A 24 10.04 9.27 2.46
N ARG A 25 9.51 8.28 3.20
CA ARG A 25 9.41 6.89 2.74
C ARG A 25 8.27 6.11 3.37
N VAL A 26 7.89 5.01 2.71
CA VAL A 26 7.00 3.98 3.25
C VAL A 26 7.82 2.72 3.53
N GLU A 27 7.72 2.21 4.75
CA GLU A 27 8.29 0.92 5.10
C GLU A 27 7.19 -0.13 5.24
N ILE A 28 7.35 -1.27 4.60
CA ILE A 28 6.44 -2.41 4.66
C ILE A 28 7.19 -3.58 5.27
N ARG A 29 6.76 -4.03 6.46
CA ARG A 29 7.32 -5.19 7.15
C ARG A 29 6.33 -6.34 7.15
N ARG A 30 6.65 -7.42 6.46
CA ARG A 30 5.80 -8.62 6.35
C ARG A 30 6.11 -9.61 7.48
N ARG A 31 5.09 -10.37 7.88
CA ARG A 31 5.15 -11.38 8.95
C ARG A 31 4.47 -12.68 8.48
N GLY A 32 4.91 -13.81 9.02
CA GLY A 32 4.31 -15.12 8.69
C GLY A 32 4.42 -15.47 7.21
N LEU A 33 3.35 -16.02 6.64
CA LEU A 33 3.27 -16.44 5.23
C LEU A 33 3.52 -15.28 4.23
N GLY A 34 3.28 -14.03 4.62
CA GLY A 34 3.59 -12.86 3.81
C GLY A 34 5.08 -12.69 3.51
N ARG A 35 5.98 -13.26 4.34
CA ARG A 35 7.44 -13.28 4.08
C ARG A 35 7.87 -14.32 3.06
N VAL A 36 7.05 -15.36 2.87
CA VAL A 36 7.33 -16.43 1.89
C VAL A 36 6.82 -16.02 0.51
N ALA A 37 5.75 -15.23 0.47
CA ALA A 37 5.17 -14.74 -0.78
C ALA A 37 5.97 -13.59 -1.41
N SER A 38 6.71 -12.80 -0.64
CA SER A 38 7.43 -11.60 -1.10
C SER A 38 8.42 -11.12 -0.04
N ASP A 39 9.19 -10.06 -0.34
CA ASP A 39 10.21 -9.53 0.56
C ASP A 39 9.70 -9.26 1.98
N ALA A 40 10.46 -9.75 2.96
CA ALA A 40 10.10 -9.64 4.38
C ALA A 40 10.10 -8.19 4.88
N HIS A 41 10.89 -7.32 4.25
CA HIS A 41 10.96 -5.90 4.50
C HIS A 41 11.22 -5.18 3.19
N THR A 42 10.40 -4.17 2.93
CA THR A 42 10.46 -3.34 1.73
C THR A 42 10.42 -1.89 2.17
N VAL A 43 11.24 -1.06 1.53
CA VAL A 43 11.25 0.38 1.73
C VAL A 43 11.04 1.03 0.39
N ILE A 44 10.07 1.94 0.31
CA ILE A 44 9.71 2.66 -0.91
C ILE A 44 9.84 4.15 -0.62
N PRO A 45 10.77 4.87 -1.26
CA PRO A 45 10.83 6.32 -1.15
C PRO A 45 9.54 6.95 -1.69
N LEU A 46 8.98 7.93 -0.98
CA LEU A 46 7.74 8.59 -1.41
C LEU A 46 7.90 9.25 -2.79
N ALA A 47 9.09 9.78 -3.08
CA ALA A 47 9.42 10.37 -4.37
C ALA A 47 9.42 9.38 -5.54
N GLU A 48 9.58 8.08 -5.27
CA GLU A 48 9.54 7.04 -6.30
C GLU A 48 8.12 6.54 -6.56
N ILE A 49 7.16 6.83 -5.67
CA ILE A 49 5.77 6.44 -5.84
C ILE A 49 5.12 7.39 -6.85
N VAL A 50 4.92 6.87 -8.06
CA VAL A 50 4.30 7.64 -9.16
C VAL A 50 2.80 7.41 -9.26
N GLN A 51 2.28 6.37 -8.62
CA GLN A 51 0.87 6.04 -8.63
C GLN A 51 0.49 5.20 -7.41
N VAL A 52 -0.71 5.42 -6.86
CA VAL A 52 -1.27 4.53 -5.84
C VAL A 52 -2.61 3.99 -6.30
N GLN A 53 -2.75 2.67 -6.30
CA GLN A 53 -3.98 2.00 -6.65
C GLN A 53 -4.67 1.45 -5.39
N TRP A 54 -5.99 1.55 -5.39
CA TRP A 54 -6.82 1.35 -4.20
C TRP A 54 -7.92 0.34 -4.51
N LYS A 55 -7.94 -0.78 -3.79
CA LYS A 55 -9.07 -1.71 -3.78
C LYS A 55 -9.69 -1.73 -2.40
N ASP A 56 -10.91 -1.24 -2.29
CA ASP A 56 -11.63 -1.21 -1.04
C ASP A 56 -11.95 -2.65 -0.57
N PRO A 57 -11.76 -2.97 0.73
CA PRO A 57 -12.17 -4.26 1.28
C PRO A 57 -13.70 -4.36 1.32
N THR A 58 -14.29 -5.35 0.66
CA THR A 58 -15.74 -5.65 0.76
C THR A 58 -15.98 -6.78 1.75
N LEU A 59 -17.22 -7.28 1.89
CA LEU A 59 -17.48 -8.40 2.82
C LEU A 59 -16.90 -9.72 2.30
N LEU A 60 -16.76 -9.83 0.98
CA LEU A 60 -16.35 -11.05 0.28
C LEU A 60 -14.95 -10.95 -0.33
N VAL A 61 -14.38 -9.75 -0.41
CA VAL A 61 -13.09 -9.50 -1.07
C VAL A 61 -12.18 -8.69 -0.15
N ASN A 62 -10.95 -9.17 0.03
CA ASN A 62 -9.91 -8.42 0.72
C ASN A 62 -9.56 -7.15 -0.05
N GLY A 63 -9.34 -6.06 0.67
CA GLY A 63 -8.83 -4.83 0.10
C GLY A 63 -7.34 -4.91 -0.15
N CYS A 64 -6.85 -4.05 -1.04
CA CYS A 64 -5.43 -3.90 -1.27
C CYS A 64 -5.07 -2.45 -1.58
N VAL A 65 -3.86 -2.09 -1.19
CA VAL A 65 -3.21 -0.84 -1.53
C VAL A 65 -1.94 -1.20 -2.26
N PHE A 66 -1.80 -0.73 -3.49
CA PHE A 66 -0.60 -0.93 -4.29
C PHE A 66 0.06 0.41 -4.55
N MET A 67 1.30 0.56 -4.08
CA MET A 67 2.11 1.76 -4.27
C MET A 67 3.06 1.48 -5.43
N ALA A 68 2.73 1.95 -6.62
CA ALA A 68 3.50 1.67 -7.81
C ALA A 68 4.64 2.68 -7.96
N THR A 69 5.85 2.18 -8.17
CA THR A 69 6.97 3.00 -8.63
C THR A 69 6.98 3.12 -10.15
N ALA A 70 7.86 3.98 -10.69
CA ALA A 70 8.04 4.11 -12.13
C ALA A 70 8.39 2.78 -12.82
N GLU A 71 9.01 1.84 -12.11
CA GLU A 71 9.32 0.50 -12.61
C GLU A 71 8.09 -0.42 -12.56
N ASP A 72 7.29 -0.34 -11.50
CA ASP A 72 6.02 -1.09 -11.41
C ASP A 72 5.02 -0.67 -12.48
N VAL A 73 4.89 0.62 -12.79
CA VAL A 73 3.94 1.08 -13.81
C VAL A 73 4.28 0.50 -15.18
N LYS A 74 5.56 0.24 -15.45
CA LYS A 74 6.02 -0.39 -16.70
C LYS A 74 5.78 -1.90 -16.74
N THR A 75 5.73 -2.55 -15.58
CA THR A 75 5.79 -4.02 -15.45
C THR A 75 4.50 -4.65 -14.93
N VAL A 76 3.74 -3.93 -14.12
CA VAL A 76 2.55 -4.40 -13.42
C VAL A 76 1.31 -3.78 -14.05
N LYS A 77 0.53 -4.59 -14.78
CA LYS A 77 -0.81 -4.20 -15.22
C LYS A 77 -1.69 -3.92 -13.99
N ALA A 78 -2.52 -2.87 -14.09
CA ALA A 78 -3.43 -2.42 -13.05
C ALA A 78 -4.17 -3.57 -12.33
N LEU A 79 -4.50 -3.36 -11.06
CA LEU A 79 -5.10 -4.30 -10.11
C LEU A 79 -6.39 -5.04 -10.59
N GLY A 80 -6.89 -4.73 -11.78
CA GLY A 80 -8.18 -5.14 -12.33
C GLY A 80 -8.26 -6.50 -13.02
N THR A 81 -7.15 -7.17 -13.38
CA THR A 81 -7.28 -8.37 -14.26
C THR A 81 -6.43 -9.58 -13.89
N SER A 82 -5.42 -9.45 -13.04
CA SER A 82 -4.46 -10.54 -12.81
C SER A 82 -4.51 -11.02 -11.36
N LYS A 83 -5.11 -12.21 -11.18
CA LYS A 83 -4.98 -13.19 -10.08
C LYS A 83 -4.38 -12.62 -8.78
N GLN A 84 -5.16 -12.69 -7.70
CA GLN A 84 -4.73 -12.49 -6.29
C GLN A 84 -3.31 -12.98 -5.93
N LYS A 85 -2.78 -14.00 -6.61
CA LYS A 85 -1.38 -14.46 -6.50
C LYS A 85 -0.32 -13.42 -6.90
N ALA A 86 -0.53 -12.62 -7.95
CA ALA A 86 0.42 -11.59 -8.39
C ALA A 86 0.52 -10.43 -7.36
N ILE A 87 -0.62 -10.14 -6.72
CA ILE A 87 -0.79 -9.07 -5.73
C ILE A 87 -0.11 -9.46 -4.40
N GLY A 88 -0.20 -10.72 -3.98
CA GLY A 88 0.51 -11.21 -2.79
C GLY A 88 2.04 -11.24 -2.95
N GLY A 89 2.53 -11.37 -4.19
CA GLY A 89 3.95 -11.50 -4.51
C GLY A 89 4.69 -10.19 -4.78
N ASN A 90 3.99 -9.10 -5.08
CA ASN A 90 4.64 -7.80 -5.30
C ASN A 90 5.00 -7.15 -3.96
N PRO A 91 6.28 -6.77 -3.71
CA PRO A 91 6.75 -6.22 -2.44
C PRO A 91 6.06 -4.90 -2.07
N HIS A 92 5.59 -4.13 -3.05
CA HIS A 92 4.94 -2.82 -2.88
C HIS A 92 3.44 -2.89 -2.65
N THR A 93 2.88 -4.11 -2.50
CA THR A 93 1.46 -4.31 -2.22
C THR A 93 1.20 -4.62 -0.75
N VAL A 94 0.15 -3.99 -0.22
CA VAL A 94 -0.35 -4.21 1.14
C VAL A 94 -1.78 -4.71 1.09
N LEU A 95 -2.05 -5.85 1.73
CA LEU A 95 -3.38 -6.44 1.80
C LEU A 95 -4.11 -6.09 3.10
N PHE A 96 -5.41 -5.90 3.01
CA PHE A 96 -6.29 -5.65 4.15
C PHE A 96 -7.45 -6.63 4.12
N THR A 97 -7.75 -7.25 5.26
CA THR A 97 -8.99 -8.03 5.36
C THR A 97 -10.21 -7.12 5.45
N SER A 98 -11.38 -7.70 5.21
CA SER A 98 -12.67 -7.05 5.41
C SER A 98 -12.84 -6.46 6.82
N TYR A 99 -12.29 -7.11 7.84
CA TYR A 99 -12.27 -6.61 9.23
C TYR A 99 -11.32 -5.41 9.47
N GLN A 100 -10.43 -5.12 8.53
CA GLN A 100 -9.42 -4.07 8.65
C GLN A 100 -9.77 -2.80 7.85
N ARG A 101 -11.05 -2.62 7.44
CA ARG A 101 -11.51 -1.44 6.69
C ARG A 101 -11.15 -0.11 7.33
N GLY A 102 -11.25 0.01 8.66
CA GLY A 102 -10.84 1.23 9.37
C GLY A 102 -9.36 1.55 9.13
N ARG A 103 -8.48 0.55 9.27
CA ARG A 103 -7.04 0.70 9.04
C ARG A 103 -6.68 0.95 7.58
N TYR A 104 -7.47 0.38 6.66
CA TYR A 104 -7.35 0.69 5.24
C TYR A 104 -7.67 2.17 4.97
N ALA A 105 -8.75 2.69 5.57
CA ALA A 105 -9.12 4.11 5.45
C ALA A 105 -8.06 5.02 6.09
N ASP A 106 -7.50 4.63 7.25
CA ASP A 106 -6.39 5.36 7.89
C ASP A 106 -5.16 5.43 6.98
N LEU A 107 -4.75 4.30 6.38
CA LEU A 107 -3.63 4.27 5.45
C LEU A 107 -3.91 5.11 4.21
N ARG A 108 -5.14 5.04 3.68
CA ARG A 108 -5.58 5.82 2.54
C ARG A 108 -5.52 7.31 2.82
N ALA A 109 -5.97 7.76 3.99
CA ALA A 109 -5.90 9.15 4.41
C ALA A 109 -4.44 9.60 4.60
N ALA A 110 -3.62 8.78 5.26
CA ALA A 110 -2.22 9.09 5.53
C ALA A 110 -1.39 9.21 4.23
N LEU A 111 -1.56 8.27 3.30
CA LEU A 111 -0.89 8.31 1.99
C LEU A 111 -1.39 9.46 1.11
N LYS A 112 -2.69 9.76 1.10
CA LYS A 112 -3.21 10.94 0.38
C LYS A 112 -2.66 12.26 0.94
N ALA A 113 -2.45 12.33 2.26
CA ALA A 113 -1.84 13.49 2.87
C ALA A 113 -0.35 13.59 2.50
N ALA A 114 0.37 12.46 2.49
CA ALA A 114 1.80 12.41 2.16
C ALA A 114 2.10 12.56 0.65
N LEU A 115 1.16 12.17 -0.22
CA LEU A 115 1.29 12.17 -1.67
C LEU A 115 0.12 12.90 -2.34
N PRO A 116 -0.02 14.23 -2.15
CA PRO A 116 -1.14 14.99 -2.69
C PRO A 116 -1.13 15.07 -4.23
N GLU A 117 0.06 14.99 -4.85
CA GLU A 117 0.26 15.13 -6.30
C GLU A 117 0.24 13.78 -7.04
N VAL A 118 0.26 12.66 -6.31
CA VAL A 118 0.29 11.33 -6.93
C VAL A 118 -1.12 10.90 -7.33
N PRO A 119 -1.35 10.57 -8.61
CA PRO A 119 -2.67 10.16 -9.06
C PRO A 119 -3.09 8.85 -8.40
N ALA A 120 -4.30 8.86 -7.83
CA ALA A 120 -4.99 7.66 -7.40
C ALA A 120 -5.62 7.00 -8.64
N ALA A 121 -5.03 5.92 -9.15
CA ALA A 121 -5.64 5.22 -10.27
C ALA A 121 -6.86 4.40 -9.81
N PRO A 122 -7.98 4.45 -10.56
CA PRO A 122 -9.07 3.52 -10.36
C PRO A 122 -8.58 2.10 -10.67
N VAL A 123 -8.96 1.16 -9.82
CA VAL A 123 -8.81 -0.26 -10.13
C VAL A 123 -9.91 -0.59 -11.13
N GLY A 124 -9.50 -0.90 -12.37
CA GLY A 124 -10.39 -1.31 -13.46
C GLY A 124 -11.11 -2.63 -13.19
#